data_AF-A0A1Y2C4W4-F1
#
_entry.id   AF-A0A1Y2C4W4-F1
#
_cell.length_a   1.000
_cell.length_b   1.000
_cell.length_c   1.000
_cell.angle_alpha   90.00
_cell.angle_beta   90.00
_cell.angle_gamma   90.00
#
_symmetry.space_group_name_H-M   'P 1'
#
loop_
_entity.id
_entity.type
_entity.pdbx_description
1 polymer ?
#
loop_
_entity_poly.entity_id
_entity_poly.type
_entity_poly.pdbx_seq_one_letter_code
_entity_poly.pdbx_strand_id
1 'polypeptide(L)'
;MELAIELRMNIDPDDSPWLLHLSVREKEERRRAFWYSYRAYSIVQNLTASPRKLPIWVQTVKYPSQVYDPHPIYLNADHPLRSQLWNLIGSIKQHWAVPPPNLIDLFSSALESDLLTQLTQLQASANLDHLLLFENPLSTTDSDISRFISQTLASQSELCGMNLTYQSAITVFYRPLLFATALPSCKPDRLSDPHRTLIINVINQCLEATWRVYTLFRFIDFMSLGEGRNLVSEDEVSLFYIYEISRCDAFEGIIVFWFIACRMDPAWLGYLQSWDWVSNFSSQEFRKTMGRMLGWYFEESRRNGFDLAIAEAMSGMLEEMEEVSRTGIRRGIHDRAKCESVLAEITNAVSSIPSSSKEPRCFMGLLGMDIGKRGGWKSRTEESWRLFWKLNS
;
A
#
# COMPACT_ATOMS: atom_id res chain seq x y z
N MET A 1 14.71 7.51 16.36
CA MET A 1 13.64 8.40 16.89
C MET A 1 13.77 8.67 18.38
N GLU A 2 14.00 7.66 19.23
CA GLU A 2 14.17 7.87 20.69
C GLU A 2 15.28 8.89 21.02
N LEU A 3 16.46 8.74 20.41
CA LEU A 3 17.53 9.72 20.52
C LEU A 3 17.11 11.13 20.07
N ALA A 4 16.30 11.24 19.02
CA ALA A 4 15.80 12.55 18.57
C ALA A 4 14.88 13.20 19.61
N ILE A 5 14.07 12.41 20.32
CA ILE A 5 13.23 12.88 21.43
C ILE A 5 14.09 13.26 22.64
N GLU A 6 15.07 12.43 22.99
CA GLU A 6 16.00 12.70 24.11
C GLU A 6 16.78 14.00 23.90
N LEU A 7 17.25 14.23 22.67
CA LEU A 7 17.90 15.48 22.25
C LEU A 7 16.92 16.64 22.07
N ARG A 8 15.61 16.45 22.33
CA ARG A 8 14.52 17.43 22.16
C ARG A 8 14.42 18.00 20.75
N MET A 9 14.68 17.18 19.72
CA MET A 9 14.53 17.57 18.32
C MET A 9 13.07 17.62 17.87
N ASN A 10 12.16 17.06 18.66
CA ASN A 10 10.71 17.14 18.48
C ASN A 10 10.09 18.46 18.96
N ILE A 11 10.91 19.47 19.26
CA ILE A 11 10.51 20.84 19.55
C ILE A 11 11.22 21.72 18.52
N ASP A 12 10.51 22.64 17.88
CA ASP A 12 11.12 23.53 16.89
C ASP A 12 12.29 24.30 17.53
N PRO A 13 13.43 24.41 16.84
CA PRO A 13 14.56 25.18 17.36
C PRO A 13 14.25 26.66 17.58
N ASP A 14 13.24 27.23 16.92
CA ASP A 14 12.80 28.60 17.19
C ASP A 14 12.09 28.75 18.54
N ASP A 15 11.48 27.67 19.03
CA ASP A 15 10.75 27.65 20.31
C ASP A 15 11.62 27.15 21.48
N SER A 16 12.93 27.00 21.24
CA SER A 16 13.89 26.42 22.19
C SER A 16 14.88 27.48 22.69
N PRO A 17 14.69 28.07 23.88
CA PRO A 17 15.56 29.15 24.39
C PRO A 17 17.04 28.78 24.51
N TRP A 18 17.35 27.50 24.72
CA TRP A 18 18.74 27.01 24.80
C TRP A 18 19.43 26.90 23.43
N LEU A 19 18.72 27.12 22.33
CA LEU A 19 19.23 27.06 20.94
C LEU A 19 19.29 28.43 20.26
N LEU A 20 19.13 29.53 21.01
CA LEU A 20 19.20 30.89 20.47
C LEU A 20 20.54 31.24 19.81
N HIS A 21 21.60 30.52 20.17
CA HIS A 21 22.94 30.71 19.61
C HIS A 21 23.12 30.05 18.23
N LEU A 22 22.19 29.20 17.79
CA LEU A 22 22.26 28.54 16.50
C LEU A 22 21.92 29.50 15.35
N SER A 23 22.72 29.42 14.29
CA SER A 23 22.44 30.06 13.02
C SER A 23 21.17 29.51 12.37
N VAL A 24 20.61 30.25 11.41
CA VAL A 24 19.44 29.80 10.62
C VAL A 24 19.70 28.44 9.97
N ARG A 25 20.92 28.24 9.47
CA ARG A 25 21.34 26.97 8.85
C ARG A 25 21.31 25.83 9.86
N GLU A 26 21.93 25.96 11.03
CA GLU A 26 22.00 24.89 12.05
C GLU A 26 20.62 24.54 12.60
N LYS A 27 19.74 25.53 12.76
CA LYS A 27 18.33 25.29 13.11
C LYS A 27 17.64 24.45 12.04
N GLU A 28 17.88 24.74 10.77
CA GLU A 28 17.30 23.99 9.66
C GLU A 28 17.87 22.55 9.56
N GLU A 29 19.17 22.35 9.76
CA GLU A 29 19.79 21.01 9.83
C GLU A 29 19.12 20.17 10.93
N ARG A 30 18.84 20.80 12.08
CA ARG A 30 18.13 20.16 13.19
C ARG A 30 16.69 19.77 12.82
N ARG A 31 15.92 20.64 12.15
CA ARG A 31 14.56 20.29 11.67
C ARG A 31 14.61 19.10 10.71
N ARG A 32 15.53 19.13 9.76
CA ARG A 32 15.72 18.04 8.78
C ARG A 32 16.08 16.73 9.47
N ALA A 33 16.99 16.75 10.45
CA ALA A 33 17.34 15.57 11.23
C ALA A 33 16.13 14.97 11.98
N PHE A 34 15.26 15.80 12.54
CA PHE A 34 13.99 15.36 13.13
C PHE A 34 13.10 14.69 12.07
N TRP A 35 12.85 15.35 10.94
CA TRP A 35 11.96 14.84 9.89
C TRP A 35 12.47 13.55 9.25
N TYR A 36 13.78 13.40 9.03
CA TYR A 36 14.37 12.13 8.60
C TYR A 36 14.17 11.01 9.64
N SER A 37 14.37 11.33 10.93
CA SER A 37 14.13 10.37 12.02
C SER A 37 12.66 9.97 12.13
N TYR A 38 11.76 10.93 11.92
CA TYR A 38 10.32 10.70 11.92
C TYR A 38 9.89 9.87 10.70
N ARG A 39 10.43 10.14 9.51
CA ARG A 39 10.22 9.33 8.30
C ARG A 39 10.56 7.85 8.56
N ALA A 40 11.76 7.59 9.08
CA ALA A 40 12.20 6.23 9.40
C ALA A 40 11.31 5.57 10.46
N TYR A 41 10.87 6.33 11.47
CA TYR A 41 9.91 5.86 12.46
C TYR A 41 8.57 5.49 11.81
N SER A 42 8.00 6.34 10.96
CA SER A 42 6.74 6.08 10.24
C SER A 42 6.81 4.85 9.35
N ILE A 43 7.95 4.60 8.69
CA ILE A 43 8.21 3.38 7.93
C ILE A 43 8.10 2.14 8.84
N VAL A 44 8.79 2.16 9.98
CA VAL A 44 8.77 1.03 10.93
C VAL A 44 7.37 0.81 11.52
N GLN A 45 6.63 1.90 11.80
CA GLN A 45 5.26 1.82 12.33
C GLN A 45 4.31 1.04 11.42
N ASN A 46 4.38 1.27 10.11
CA ASN A 46 3.43 0.65 9.19
C ASN A 46 3.81 -0.80 8.82
N LEU A 47 5.10 -1.13 8.82
CA LEU A 47 5.57 -2.46 8.44
C LEU A 47 5.62 -3.47 9.60
N THR A 48 5.70 -3.01 10.84
CA THR A 48 5.84 -3.91 12.01
C THR A 48 4.47 -4.30 12.57
N ALA A 49 4.30 -5.53 13.06
CA ALA A 49 3.05 -6.01 13.64
C ALA A 49 2.75 -5.44 15.05
N SER A 50 3.78 -5.05 15.79
CA SER A 50 3.64 -4.47 17.14
C SER A 50 4.63 -3.32 17.32
N PRO A 51 4.43 -2.21 16.60
CA PRO A 51 5.38 -1.11 16.64
C PRO A 51 5.27 -0.36 17.99
N ARG A 52 6.42 0.11 18.50
CA ARG A 52 6.47 0.91 19.72
C ARG A 52 5.90 2.30 19.47
N LYS A 53 4.85 2.69 20.18
CA LYS A 53 4.32 4.07 20.09
C LYS A 53 5.20 5.03 20.86
N LEU A 54 5.61 6.12 20.22
CA LEU A 54 6.35 7.22 20.84
C LEU A 54 5.45 8.46 20.90
N PRO A 55 5.53 9.28 21.97
CA PRO A 55 4.70 10.48 22.14
C PRO A 55 5.24 11.63 21.28
N ILE A 56 5.03 11.55 19.96
CA ILE A 56 5.51 12.53 18.99
C ILE A 56 4.32 13.37 18.50
N TRP A 57 4.46 14.68 18.61
CA TRP A 57 3.51 15.66 18.09
C TRP A 57 4.15 16.31 16.87
N VAL A 58 3.69 15.99 15.65
CA VAL A 58 4.35 16.49 14.43
C VAL A 58 4.19 17.99 14.22
N GLN A 59 3.16 18.59 14.82
CA GLN A 59 2.85 20.00 14.66
C GLN A 59 3.80 20.92 15.45
N THR A 60 4.65 20.36 16.32
CA THR A 60 5.59 21.13 17.16
C THR A 60 6.92 21.42 16.49
N VAL A 61 7.13 20.97 15.25
CA VAL A 61 8.33 21.25 14.46
C VAL A 61 7.89 21.74 13.09
N LYS A 62 8.39 22.91 12.67
CA LYS A 62 8.11 23.44 11.33
C LYS A 62 8.62 22.48 10.28
N TYR A 63 7.96 22.47 9.12
CA TYR A 63 8.45 21.71 7.99
C TYR A 63 9.80 22.27 7.50
N PRO A 64 10.68 21.41 6.97
CA PRO A 64 11.93 21.88 6.43
C PRO A 64 11.68 22.91 5.32
N SER A 65 12.51 23.93 5.29
CA SER A 65 12.44 24.99 4.28
C SER A 65 13.80 25.19 3.62
N GLN A 66 13.80 25.87 2.48
CA GLN A 66 15.04 26.16 1.77
C GLN A 66 15.83 27.26 2.49
N VAL A 67 17.13 27.03 2.68
CA VAL A 67 18.08 28.06 3.16
C VAL A 67 19.04 28.38 2.02
N TYR A 68 19.42 29.66 1.91
CA TYR A 68 20.25 30.19 0.84
C TYR A 68 21.54 30.80 1.40
N ASP A 69 22.69 30.46 0.81
CA ASP A 69 23.98 31.08 1.12
C ASP A 69 25.05 30.84 0.02
N PRO A 70 25.19 31.70 -1.00
CA PRO A 70 24.14 32.54 -1.62
C PRO A 70 23.15 31.70 -2.47
N HIS A 71 23.45 30.42 -2.67
CA HIS A 71 22.66 29.45 -3.42
C HIS A 71 21.87 28.54 -2.48
N PRO A 72 20.84 27.82 -2.96
CA PRO A 72 20.15 26.79 -2.20
C PRO A 72 21.15 25.79 -1.57
N ILE A 73 21.14 25.66 -0.24
CA ILE A 73 22.05 24.75 0.48
C ILE A 73 21.52 23.31 0.47
N TYR A 74 20.21 23.16 0.64
CA TYR A 74 19.56 21.85 0.71
C TYR A 74 18.84 21.50 -0.59
N LEU A 75 18.67 20.20 -0.80
CA LEU A 75 17.64 19.68 -1.68
C LEU A 75 16.27 19.78 -0.98
N ASN A 76 15.20 19.76 -1.77
CA ASN A 76 13.84 19.72 -1.24
C ASN A 76 13.69 18.56 -0.26
N ALA A 77 13.22 18.87 0.94
CA ALA A 77 12.93 17.84 1.91
C ALA A 77 11.63 17.13 1.53
N ASP A 78 11.53 15.85 1.87
CA ASP A 78 10.28 15.12 1.70
C ASP A 78 9.13 15.83 2.40
N HIS A 79 8.05 16.04 1.66
CA HIS A 79 6.83 16.57 2.24
C HIS A 79 6.32 15.62 3.35
N PRO A 80 5.88 16.16 4.50
CA PRO A 80 5.41 15.39 5.67
C PRO A 80 4.25 14.44 5.38
N LEU A 81 3.45 14.75 4.34
CA LEU A 81 2.24 14.01 3.97
C LEU A 81 2.50 12.50 3.84
N ARG A 82 3.62 12.09 3.23
CA ARG A 82 3.93 10.66 3.08
C ARG A 82 4.16 9.98 4.43
N SER A 83 4.85 10.64 5.35
CA SER A 83 5.07 10.12 6.71
C SER A 83 3.78 10.06 7.53
N GLN A 84 2.85 11.00 7.29
CA GLN A 84 1.51 10.99 7.90
C GLN A 84 0.66 9.84 7.34
N LEU A 85 0.68 9.61 6.02
CA LEU A 85 0.00 8.49 5.38
C LEU A 85 0.52 7.14 5.89
N TRP A 86 1.84 6.97 6.05
CA TRP A 86 2.40 5.77 6.65
C TRP A 86 1.95 5.56 8.10
N ASN A 87 1.90 6.60 8.92
CA ASN A 87 1.38 6.45 10.28
C ASN A 87 -0.12 6.12 10.31
N LEU A 88 -0.90 6.66 9.36
CA LEU A 88 -2.30 6.27 9.19
C LEU A 88 -2.40 4.78 8.81
N ILE A 89 -1.64 4.30 7.82
CA ILE A 89 -1.57 2.87 7.46
C ILE A 89 -1.22 2.01 8.68
N GLY A 90 -0.21 2.42 9.48
CA GLY A 90 0.15 1.73 10.71
C GLY A 90 -0.98 1.70 11.75
N SER A 91 -1.75 2.79 11.85
CA SER A 91 -2.91 2.88 12.75
C SER A 91 -4.07 1.99 12.27
N ILE A 92 -4.35 1.98 10.97
CA ILE A 92 -5.34 1.09 10.34
C ILE A 92 -4.96 -0.38 10.55
N LYS A 93 -3.69 -0.72 10.31
CA LYS A 93 -3.17 -2.07 10.54
C LYS A 93 -3.35 -2.52 11.99
N GLN A 94 -3.09 -1.65 12.96
CA GLN A 94 -3.30 -1.96 14.37
C GLN A 94 -4.78 -2.15 14.70
N HIS A 95 -5.65 -1.29 14.15
CA HIS A 95 -7.10 -1.40 14.31
C HIS A 95 -7.62 -2.75 13.78
N TRP A 96 -7.13 -3.17 12.61
CA TRP A 96 -7.49 -4.45 11.99
C TRP A 96 -6.59 -5.63 12.38
N ALA A 97 -5.75 -5.48 13.41
CA ALA A 97 -4.90 -6.59 13.87
C ALA A 97 -5.74 -7.74 14.46
N VAL A 98 -6.90 -7.41 15.03
CA VAL A 98 -7.89 -8.36 15.52
C VAL A 98 -9.19 -8.13 14.75
N PRO A 99 -9.79 -9.16 14.14
CA PRO A 99 -11.08 -9.00 13.48
C PRO A 99 -12.16 -8.62 14.50
N PRO A 100 -13.19 -7.87 14.08
CA PRO A 100 -14.35 -7.60 14.92
C PRO A 100 -15.12 -8.90 15.23
N PRO A 101 -16.04 -8.90 16.21
CA PRO A 101 -16.76 -10.11 16.60
C PRO A 101 -17.66 -10.69 15.50
N ASN A 102 -18.24 -9.84 14.65
CA ASN A 102 -19.17 -10.22 13.58
C ASN A 102 -19.14 -9.22 12.41
N LEU A 103 -19.89 -9.51 11.34
CA LEU A 103 -19.98 -8.66 10.14
C LEU A 103 -20.64 -7.30 10.36
N ILE A 104 -21.60 -7.20 11.29
CA ILE A 104 -22.25 -5.91 11.59
C ILE A 104 -21.22 -4.97 12.18
N ASP A 105 -20.45 -5.45 13.16
CA ASP A 105 -19.37 -4.69 13.78
C ASP A 105 -18.28 -4.34 12.77
N LEU A 106 -17.99 -5.20 11.79
CA LEU A 106 -17.07 -4.88 10.68
C LEU A 106 -17.55 -3.68 9.87
N PHE A 107 -18.83 -3.63 9.50
CA PHE A 107 -19.39 -2.55 8.70
C PHE A 107 -19.49 -1.25 9.51
N SER A 108 -19.98 -1.32 10.75
CA SER A 108 -20.10 -0.15 11.63
C SER A 108 -18.72 0.41 12.01
N SER A 109 -17.75 -0.46 12.34
CA SER A 109 -16.42 -0.01 12.75
C SER A 109 -15.70 0.78 11.66
N ALA A 110 -15.90 0.46 10.38
CA ALA A 110 -15.30 1.25 9.31
C ALA A 110 -15.93 2.66 9.22
N LEU A 111 -17.26 2.75 9.28
CA LEU A 111 -17.99 4.00 9.14
C LEU A 111 -17.78 4.97 10.32
N GLU A 112 -17.67 4.42 11.53
CA GLU A 112 -17.63 5.20 12.76
C GLU A 112 -16.19 5.41 13.29
N SER A 113 -15.18 4.94 12.55
CA SER A 113 -13.80 5.07 12.99
C SER A 113 -13.26 6.49 12.84
N ASP A 114 -12.49 6.94 13.83
CA ASP A 114 -11.60 8.11 13.73
C ASP A 114 -10.60 7.97 12.57
N LEU A 115 -10.34 6.74 12.10
CA LEU A 115 -9.45 6.44 10.98
C LEU A 115 -10.03 6.91 9.65
N LEU A 116 -11.34 6.76 9.42
CA LEU A 116 -12.00 7.30 8.23
C LEU A 116 -11.89 8.84 8.22
N THR A 117 -12.18 9.47 9.37
CA THR A 117 -12.01 10.92 9.53
C THR A 117 -10.56 11.35 9.23
N GLN A 118 -9.56 10.65 9.77
CA GLN A 118 -8.15 10.95 9.48
C GLN A 118 -7.79 10.75 8.01
N LEU A 119 -8.27 9.68 7.38
CA LEU A 119 -8.07 9.45 5.94
C LEU A 119 -8.65 10.61 5.15
N THR A 120 -9.93 10.93 5.32
CA THR A 120 -10.60 12.02 4.61
C THR A 120 -9.94 13.38 4.87
N GLN A 121 -9.50 13.66 6.10
CA GLN A 121 -8.78 14.89 6.43
C GLN A 121 -7.43 14.98 5.70
N LEU A 122 -6.65 13.90 5.68
CA LEU A 122 -5.38 13.87 4.94
C LEU A 122 -5.62 14.07 3.44
N GLN A 123 -6.65 13.42 2.89
CA GLN A 123 -7.06 13.59 1.50
C GLN A 123 -7.46 15.03 1.18
N ALA A 124 -8.27 15.67 2.03
CA ALA A 124 -8.69 17.05 1.86
C ALA A 124 -7.56 18.07 2.07
N SER A 125 -6.57 17.73 2.90
CA SER A 125 -5.41 18.59 3.18
C SER A 125 -4.28 18.50 2.16
N ALA A 126 -4.32 17.48 1.28
CA ALA A 126 -3.29 17.30 0.27
C ALA A 126 -3.36 18.43 -0.76
N ASN A 127 -2.35 19.31 -0.75
CA ASN A 127 -2.23 20.34 -1.78
C ASN A 127 -2.11 19.66 -3.15
N LEU A 128 -2.81 20.20 -4.16
CA LEU A 128 -2.83 19.70 -5.54
C LEU A 128 -1.42 19.54 -6.13
N ASP A 129 -0.47 20.36 -5.69
CA ASP A 129 0.94 20.28 -6.11
C ASP A 129 1.64 18.97 -5.72
N HIS A 130 1.08 18.23 -4.75
CA HIS A 130 1.60 16.94 -4.30
C HIS A 130 0.81 15.74 -4.83
N LEU A 131 -0.24 15.98 -5.63
CA LEU A 131 -1.09 14.95 -6.20
C LEU A 131 -0.82 14.81 -7.70
N LEU A 132 -0.58 13.58 -8.13
CA LEU A 132 -0.50 13.27 -9.55
C LEU A 132 -1.94 13.17 -10.08
N LEU A 133 -2.26 14.02 -11.05
CA LEU A 133 -3.61 14.13 -11.61
C LEU A 133 -3.75 13.18 -12.80
N PHE A 134 -4.71 12.28 -12.74
CA PHE A 134 -4.98 11.28 -13.79
C PHE A 134 -6.15 11.75 -14.65
N GLU A 135 -6.02 11.68 -15.96
CA GLU A 135 -7.18 11.78 -16.86
C GLU A 135 -8.03 10.52 -16.77
N ASN A 136 -7.39 9.36 -16.78
CA ASN A 136 -8.02 8.06 -16.63
C ASN A 136 -7.15 7.16 -15.74
N PRO A 137 -7.67 6.62 -14.62
CA PRO A 137 -6.89 5.73 -13.76
C PRO A 137 -6.46 4.42 -14.45
N LEU A 138 -7.13 4.01 -15.55
CA LEU A 138 -6.90 2.73 -16.25
C LEU A 138 -5.73 2.75 -17.23
N SER A 139 -5.31 3.93 -17.69
CA SER A 139 -4.33 4.06 -18.75
C SER A 139 -3.56 5.36 -18.59
N THR A 140 -2.23 5.30 -18.72
CA THR A 140 -1.40 6.49 -18.85
C THR A 140 -1.44 6.97 -20.29
N THR A 141 -1.98 8.18 -20.53
CA THR A 141 -1.87 8.85 -21.83
C THR A 141 -0.54 9.61 -21.94
N ASP A 142 -0.14 10.02 -23.15
CA ASP A 142 1.05 10.89 -23.33
C ASP A 142 0.88 12.25 -22.61
N SER A 143 -0.37 12.71 -22.46
CA SER A 143 -0.73 13.88 -21.66
C SER A 143 -0.47 13.63 -20.17
N ASP A 144 -0.89 12.47 -19.63
CA ASP A 144 -0.59 12.07 -18.25
C ASP A 144 0.93 12.00 -18.02
N ILE A 145 1.70 11.38 -18.93
CA ILE A 145 3.17 11.27 -18.83
C ILE A 145 3.79 12.67 -18.72
N SER A 146 3.45 13.56 -19.66
CA SER A 146 3.97 14.93 -19.70
C SER A 146 3.60 15.71 -18.44
N ARG A 147 2.36 15.55 -17.95
CA ARG A 147 1.87 16.17 -16.72
C ARG A 147 2.60 15.64 -15.49
N PHE A 148 2.77 14.33 -15.35
CA PHE A 148 3.47 13.73 -14.21
C PHE A 148 4.93 14.16 -14.13
N ILE A 149 5.64 14.18 -15.27
CA ILE A 149 7.01 14.70 -15.33
C ILE A 149 7.01 16.16 -14.87
N SER A 150 6.15 17.00 -15.46
CA SER A 150 6.09 18.43 -15.13
C SER A 150 5.79 18.69 -13.65
N GLN A 151 4.82 17.98 -13.06
CA GLN A 151 4.47 18.10 -11.64
C GLN A 151 5.62 17.64 -10.72
N THR A 152 6.28 16.53 -11.08
CA THR A 152 7.40 15.96 -10.29
C THR A 152 8.60 16.91 -10.32
N LEU A 153 8.95 17.45 -11.50
CA LEU A 153 10.04 18.41 -11.64
C LEU A 153 9.72 19.76 -10.99
N ALA A 154 8.47 20.23 -11.05
CA ALA A 154 8.08 21.48 -10.39
C ALA A 154 8.16 21.38 -8.85
N SER A 155 7.75 20.23 -8.29
CA SER A 155 7.82 19.99 -6.84
C SER A 155 9.19 19.57 -6.35
N GLN A 156 10.09 19.13 -7.26
CA GLN A 156 11.39 18.53 -6.93
C GLN A 156 11.26 17.49 -5.80
N SER A 157 10.23 16.65 -5.88
CA SER A 157 9.84 15.70 -4.83
C SER A 157 9.43 14.37 -5.45
N GLU A 158 9.56 13.27 -4.69
CA GLU A 158 9.15 11.92 -5.11
C GLU A 158 7.61 11.77 -5.08
N LEU A 159 6.91 12.45 -5.99
CA LEU A 159 5.45 12.46 -6.04
C LEU A 159 4.88 11.07 -6.32
N CYS A 160 5.56 10.25 -7.13
CA CYS A 160 5.14 8.90 -7.44
C CYS A 160 4.98 8.05 -6.17
N GLY A 161 6.01 7.98 -5.33
CA GLY A 161 5.96 7.23 -4.07
C GLY A 161 4.94 7.78 -3.08
N MET A 162 4.75 9.10 -3.04
CA MET A 162 3.72 9.71 -2.20
C MET A 162 2.31 9.31 -2.64
N ASN A 163 2.04 9.37 -3.95
CA ASN A 163 0.75 8.99 -4.52
C ASN A 163 0.50 7.49 -4.41
N LEU A 164 1.53 6.64 -4.56
CA LEU A 164 1.42 5.20 -4.26
C LEU A 164 0.95 4.96 -2.83
N THR A 165 1.63 5.56 -1.85
CA THR A 165 1.25 5.43 -0.43
C THR A 165 -0.16 5.98 -0.15
N TYR A 166 -0.55 7.07 -0.82
CA TYR A 166 -1.89 7.62 -0.71
C TYR A 166 -2.97 6.62 -1.16
N GLN A 167 -2.77 5.99 -2.32
CA GLN A 167 -3.71 4.98 -2.82
C GLN A 167 -3.70 3.71 -1.95
N SER A 168 -2.54 3.29 -1.46
CA SER A 168 -2.43 2.18 -0.51
C SER A 168 -3.18 2.43 0.80
N ALA A 169 -3.20 3.68 1.31
CA ALA A 169 -3.94 3.99 2.52
C ALA A 169 -5.46 3.74 2.35
N ILE A 170 -6.00 4.01 1.16
CA ILE A 170 -7.40 3.74 0.81
C ILE A 170 -7.66 2.23 0.78
N THR A 171 -6.85 1.47 0.04
CA THR A 171 -7.05 0.03 -0.08
C THR A 171 -6.85 -0.67 1.26
N VAL A 172 -5.81 -0.32 2.02
CA VAL A 172 -5.57 -0.85 3.37
C VAL A 172 -6.75 -0.57 4.30
N PHE A 173 -7.35 0.62 4.25
CA PHE A 173 -8.52 0.94 5.06
C PHE A 173 -9.73 0.05 4.74
N TYR A 174 -10.05 -0.07 3.46
CA TYR A 174 -11.28 -0.72 3.00
C TYR A 174 -11.17 -2.22 2.76
N ARG A 175 -9.96 -2.79 2.74
CA ARG A 175 -9.74 -4.19 2.36
C ARG A 175 -10.51 -5.22 3.20
N PRO A 176 -10.65 -5.10 4.54
CA PRO A 176 -11.46 -6.06 5.30
C PRO A 176 -12.93 -6.09 4.83
N LEU A 177 -13.48 -4.94 4.43
CA LEU A 177 -14.84 -4.84 3.90
C LEU A 177 -14.91 -5.39 2.47
N LEU A 178 -13.90 -5.13 1.64
CA LEU A 178 -13.77 -5.78 0.34
C LEU A 178 -13.77 -7.30 0.50
N PHE A 179 -13.06 -7.84 1.50
CA PHE A 179 -12.95 -9.28 1.70
C PHE A 179 -14.26 -9.95 2.12
N ALA A 180 -15.15 -9.21 2.79
CA ALA A 180 -16.48 -9.70 3.12
C ALA A 180 -17.29 -10.10 1.86
N THR A 181 -17.01 -9.50 0.69
CA THR A 181 -17.71 -9.82 -0.58
C THR A 181 -17.50 -11.25 -1.10
N ALA A 182 -16.54 -11.99 -0.54
CA ALA A 182 -16.34 -13.40 -0.84
C ALA A 182 -17.24 -14.33 0.02
N LEU A 183 -17.92 -13.80 1.04
CA LEU A 183 -18.77 -14.60 1.93
C LEU A 183 -20.15 -14.83 1.29
N PRO A 184 -20.69 -16.07 1.35
CA PRO A 184 -22.05 -16.36 0.95
C PRO A 184 -23.10 -15.53 1.68
N SER A 185 -22.87 -15.16 2.95
CA SER A 185 -23.75 -14.29 3.75
C SER A 185 -23.78 -12.83 3.26
N CYS A 186 -22.74 -12.38 2.55
CA CYS A 186 -22.60 -11.04 2.01
C CYS A 186 -22.83 -10.97 0.50
N LYS A 187 -23.75 -11.77 -0.05
CA LYS A 187 -24.18 -11.59 -1.44
C LYS A 187 -25.06 -10.34 -1.57
N PRO A 188 -25.06 -9.64 -2.72
CA PRO A 188 -25.83 -8.41 -2.89
C PRO A 188 -27.33 -8.52 -2.55
N ASP A 189 -27.95 -9.66 -2.87
CA ASP A 189 -29.36 -9.97 -2.61
C ASP A 189 -29.70 -10.25 -1.14
N ARG A 190 -28.67 -10.53 -0.32
CA ARG A 190 -28.80 -10.85 1.11
C ARG A 190 -28.52 -9.67 2.01
N LEU A 191 -27.95 -8.59 1.47
CA LEU A 191 -27.62 -7.38 2.23
C LEU A 191 -28.75 -6.37 2.18
N SER A 192 -28.89 -5.60 3.26
CA SER A 192 -29.73 -4.41 3.28
C SER A 192 -29.20 -3.37 2.29
N ASP A 193 -30.08 -2.48 1.81
CA ASP A 193 -29.69 -1.43 0.86
C ASP A 193 -28.53 -0.55 1.35
N PRO A 194 -28.46 -0.12 2.63
CA PRO A 194 -27.32 0.63 3.14
C PRO A 194 -26.01 -0.16 3.10
N HIS A 195 -26.01 -1.42 3.53
CA HIS A 195 -24.80 -2.27 3.50
C HIS A 195 -24.36 -2.58 2.07
N ARG A 196 -25.32 -2.84 1.18
CA ARG A 196 -25.01 -3.06 -0.24
C ARG A 196 -24.37 -1.82 -0.87
N THR A 197 -24.90 -0.62 -0.57
CA THR A 197 -24.36 0.65 -1.05
C THR A 197 -22.96 0.90 -0.53
N LEU A 198 -22.72 0.63 0.77
CA LEU A 198 -21.40 0.70 1.38
C LEU A 198 -20.40 -0.21 0.66
N ILE A 199 -20.75 -1.48 0.45
CA ILE A 199 -19.87 -2.44 -0.21
C ILE A 199 -19.58 -2.06 -1.66
N ILE A 200 -20.57 -1.57 -2.41
CA ILE A 200 -20.35 -1.06 -3.77
C ILE A 200 -19.34 0.09 -3.75
N ASN A 201 -19.49 1.05 -2.83
CA ASN A 201 -18.54 2.14 -2.68
C ASN A 201 -17.14 1.62 -2.33
N VAL A 202 -17.04 0.69 -1.38
CA VAL A 202 -15.77 0.04 -0.99
C VAL A 202 -15.07 -0.59 -2.18
N ILE A 203 -15.79 -1.36 -3.00
CA ILE A 203 -15.20 -2.02 -4.17
C ILE A 203 -14.70 -0.97 -5.17
N ASN A 204 -15.51 0.07 -5.44
CA ASN A 204 -15.12 1.12 -6.38
C ASN A 204 -13.88 1.90 -5.89
N GLN A 205 -13.83 2.27 -4.61
CA GLN A 205 -12.69 2.97 -4.01
C GLN A 205 -11.42 2.12 -4.07
N CYS A 206 -11.50 0.84 -3.71
CA CYS A 206 -10.35 -0.07 -3.77
C CYS A 206 -9.86 -0.25 -5.21
N LEU A 207 -10.78 -0.44 -6.14
CA LEU A 207 -10.45 -0.73 -7.54
C LEU A 207 -9.86 0.50 -8.23
N GLU A 208 -10.44 1.68 -8.04
CA GLU A 208 -9.89 2.93 -8.56
C GLU A 208 -8.48 3.21 -8.00
N ALA A 209 -8.32 3.10 -6.67
CA ALA A 209 -7.02 3.29 -6.03
C ALA A 209 -5.97 2.31 -6.57
N THR A 210 -6.36 1.05 -6.73
CA THR A 210 -5.47 -0.01 -7.25
C THR A 210 -5.09 0.21 -8.72
N TRP A 211 -6.00 0.70 -9.56
CA TRP A 211 -5.68 1.09 -10.93
C TRP A 211 -4.69 2.25 -10.98
N ARG A 212 -4.86 3.27 -10.14
CA ARG A 212 -3.89 4.37 -10.01
C ARG A 212 -2.52 3.84 -9.56
N VAL A 213 -2.47 2.91 -8.61
CA VAL A 213 -1.23 2.23 -8.18
C VAL A 213 -0.54 1.55 -9.37
N TYR A 214 -1.28 0.74 -10.13
CA TYR A 214 -0.74 0.06 -11.31
C TYR A 214 -0.22 1.03 -12.37
N THR A 215 -0.98 2.08 -12.68
CA THR A 215 -0.63 3.12 -13.65
C THR A 215 0.64 3.86 -13.21
N LEU A 216 0.79 4.15 -11.91
CA LEU A 216 2.03 4.73 -11.38
C LEU A 216 3.21 3.77 -11.48
N PHE A 217 3.05 2.48 -11.17
CA PHE A 217 4.15 1.52 -11.35
C PHE A 217 4.61 1.42 -12.80
N ARG A 218 3.67 1.41 -13.75
CA ARG A 218 4.01 1.45 -15.18
C ARG A 218 4.74 2.73 -15.57
N PHE A 219 4.28 3.88 -15.08
CA PHE A 219 4.95 5.14 -15.32
C PHE A 219 6.38 5.15 -14.75
N ILE A 220 6.55 4.63 -13.54
CA ILE A 220 7.88 4.54 -12.92
C ILE A 220 8.80 3.58 -13.68
N ASP A 221 8.31 2.40 -14.10
CA ASP A 221 9.05 1.46 -14.96
C ASP A 221 9.51 2.16 -16.25
N PHE A 222 8.62 2.90 -16.89
CA PHE A 222 8.90 3.71 -18.08
C PHE A 222 9.98 4.78 -17.83
N MET A 223 9.91 5.51 -16.72
CA MET A 223 10.87 6.58 -16.39
C MET A 223 12.23 6.04 -15.92
N SER A 224 12.26 4.93 -15.18
CA SER A 224 13.46 4.42 -14.52
C SER A 224 14.26 3.46 -15.41
N LEU A 225 13.56 2.60 -16.16
CA LEU A 225 14.15 1.49 -16.92
C LEU A 225 13.86 1.59 -18.42
N GLY A 226 12.91 2.43 -18.82
CA GLY A 226 12.45 2.56 -20.20
C GLY A 226 12.91 3.82 -20.92
N GLU A 227 12.20 4.14 -22.00
CA GLU A 227 12.47 5.29 -22.88
C GLU A 227 12.22 6.64 -22.18
N GLY A 228 11.39 6.65 -21.13
CA GLY A 228 11.06 7.84 -20.35
C GLY A 228 12.28 8.47 -19.66
N ARG A 229 13.32 7.68 -19.40
CA ARG A 229 14.58 8.18 -18.84
C ARG A 229 15.21 9.29 -19.70
N ASN A 230 15.04 9.23 -21.02
CA ASN A 230 15.58 10.22 -21.96
C ASN A 230 14.79 11.54 -21.98
N LEU A 231 13.66 11.61 -21.28
CA LEU A 231 12.80 12.81 -21.23
C LEU A 231 13.22 13.79 -20.13
N VAL A 232 14.15 13.41 -19.27
CA VAL A 232 14.65 14.21 -18.14
C VAL A 232 16.17 14.15 -18.07
N SER A 233 16.80 15.07 -17.33
CA SER A 233 18.24 15.00 -17.11
C SER A 233 18.63 13.84 -16.19
N GLU A 234 19.87 13.33 -16.30
CA GLU A 234 20.35 12.19 -15.49
C GLU A 234 20.20 12.43 -13.97
N ASP A 235 20.41 13.68 -13.51
CA ASP A 235 20.28 14.05 -12.11
C ASP A 235 18.82 13.98 -11.60
N GLU A 236 17.85 14.21 -12.50
CA GLU A 236 16.41 14.22 -12.19
C GLU A 236 15.78 12.83 -12.22
N VAL A 237 16.42 11.83 -12.86
CA VAL A 237 15.90 10.45 -12.93
C VAL A 237 15.63 9.89 -11.54
N SER A 238 16.44 10.29 -10.55
CA SER A 238 16.31 9.87 -9.16
C SER A 238 14.96 10.19 -8.50
N LEU A 239 14.26 11.22 -8.99
CA LEU A 239 12.92 11.62 -8.51
C LEU A 239 11.84 10.59 -8.89
N PHE A 240 12.12 9.73 -9.86
CA PHE A 240 11.20 8.73 -10.38
C PHE A 240 11.50 7.31 -9.87
N TYR A 241 12.51 7.11 -9.02
CA TYR A 241 12.85 5.77 -8.51
C TYR A 241 11.87 5.24 -7.46
N ILE A 242 11.77 3.91 -7.42
CA ILE A 242 10.99 3.15 -6.44
C ILE A 242 11.89 2.84 -5.25
N TYR A 243 11.54 3.36 -4.08
CA TYR A 243 12.16 2.94 -2.83
C TYR A 243 11.59 1.60 -2.35
N GLU A 244 12.34 0.88 -1.51
CA GLU A 244 11.99 -0.46 -1.03
C GLU A 244 10.56 -0.54 -0.47
N ILE A 245 10.08 0.49 0.24
CA ILE A 245 8.73 0.50 0.82
C ILE A 245 7.63 0.50 -0.22
N SER A 246 7.86 1.06 -1.41
CA SER A 246 6.88 1.08 -2.49
C SER A 246 6.55 -0.35 -2.99
N ARG A 247 7.37 -1.36 -2.66
CA ARG A 247 7.01 -2.77 -2.88
C ARG A 247 5.76 -3.19 -2.09
N CYS A 248 5.57 -2.64 -0.89
CA CYS A 248 4.36 -2.86 -0.11
C CYS A 248 3.13 -2.22 -0.78
N ASP A 249 3.32 -1.05 -1.42
CA ASP A 249 2.25 -0.41 -2.20
C ASP A 249 1.85 -1.27 -3.42
N ALA A 250 2.84 -1.84 -4.13
CA ALA A 250 2.58 -2.80 -5.22
C ALA A 250 1.86 -4.05 -4.71
N PHE A 251 2.34 -4.63 -3.61
CA PHE A 251 1.74 -5.82 -3.02
C PHE A 251 0.28 -5.58 -2.65
N GLU A 252 -0.01 -4.44 -2.04
CA GLU A 252 -1.37 -4.02 -1.68
C GLU A 252 -2.29 -3.94 -2.90
N GLY A 253 -1.84 -3.28 -3.98
CA GLY A 253 -2.63 -3.20 -5.22
C GLY A 253 -2.88 -4.58 -5.85
N ILE A 254 -1.87 -5.46 -5.87
CA ILE A 254 -2.02 -6.81 -6.42
C ILE A 254 -2.99 -7.65 -5.59
N ILE A 255 -2.99 -7.51 -4.25
CA ILE A 255 -3.98 -8.18 -3.39
C ILE A 255 -5.40 -7.81 -3.82
N VAL A 256 -5.68 -6.53 -4.08
CA VAL A 256 -7.02 -6.08 -4.49
C VAL A 256 -7.40 -6.68 -5.84
N PHE A 257 -6.53 -6.61 -6.85
CA PHE A 257 -6.79 -7.21 -8.15
C PHE A 257 -7.03 -8.71 -8.07
N TRP A 258 -6.15 -9.42 -7.38
CA TRP A 258 -6.25 -10.86 -7.16
C TRP A 258 -7.54 -11.22 -6.44
N PHE A 259 -7.88 -10.51 -5.37
CA PHE A 259 -9.08 -10.78 -4.61
C PHE A 259 -10.34 -10.63 -5.47
N ILE A 260 -10.45 -9.53 -6.22
CA ILE A 260 -11.59 -9.27 -7.11
C ILE A 260 -11.67 -10.33 -8.23
N ALA A 261 -10.54 -10.72 -8.80
CA ALA A 261 -10.47 -11.71 -9.87
C ALA A 261 -10.77 -13.13 -9.38
N CYS A 262 -10.29 -13.50 -8.19
CA CYS A 262 -10.19 -14.90 -7.76
C CYS A 262 -11.08 -15.29 -6.58
N ARG A 263 -11.52 -14.33 -5.75
CA ARG A 263 -12.16 -14.60 -4.44
C ARG A 263 -13.52 -13.94 -4.28
N MET A 264 -13.70 -12.72 -4.75
CA MET A 264 -14.99 -12.01 -4.68
C MET A 264 -16.10 -12.81 -5.37
N ASP A 265 -17.29 -12.88 -4.74
CA ASP A 265 -18.44 -13.55 -5.35
C ASP A 265 -18.83 -12.83 -6.67
N PRO A 266 -18.97 -13.56 -7.79
CA PRO A 266 -19.28 -12.97 -9.09
C PRO A 266 -20.55 -12.12 -9.13
N ALA A 267 -21.51 -12.32 -8.22
CA ALA A 267 -22.72 -11.51 -8.14
C ALA A 267 -22.42 -10.01 -7.93
N TRP A 268 -21.28 -9.68 -7.33
CA TRP A 268 -20.85 -8.29 -7.14
C TRP A 268 -20.41 -7.61 -8.44
N LEU A 269 -19.99 -8.35 -9.46
CA LEU A 269 -19.48 -7.78 -10.71
C LEU A 269 -20.54 -6.94 -11.44
N GLY A 270 -21.81 -7.34 -11.34
CA GLY A 270 -22.93 -6.61 -11.95
C GLY A 270 -23.19 -5.21 -11.35
N TYR A 271 -22.57 -4.88 -10.22
CA TYR A 271 -22.75 -3.60 -9.52
C TYR A 271 -21.59 -2.63 -9.73
N LEU A 272 -20.56 -3.04 -10.49
CA LEU A 272 -19.41 -2.19 -10.77
C LEU A 272 -19.78 -1.13 -11.80
N GLN A 273 -19.50 0.13 -11.50
CA GLN A 273 -19.93 1.28 -12.30
C GLN A 273 -19.28 1.31 -13.69
N SER A 274 -18.09 0.73 -13.84
CA SER A 274 -17.38 0.67 -15.11
C SER A 274 -17.04 -0.78 -15.45
N TRP A 275 -17.76 -1.33 -16.43
CA TRP A 275 -17.48 -2.67 -16.96
C TRP A 275 -16.07 -2.77 -17.55
N ASP A 276 -15.52 -1.63 -17.99
CA ASP A 276 -14.15 -1.52 -18.50
C ASP A 276 -13.11 -1.90 -17.45
N TRP A 277 -13.40 -1.72 -16.16
CA TRP A 277 -12.45 -2.11 -15.11
C TRP A 277 -12.27 -3.63 -15.08
N VAL A 278 -13.38 -4.36 -15.15
CA VAL A 278 -13.42 -5.83 -15.09
C VAL A 278 -12.77 -6.46 -16.31
N SER A 279 -13.08 -5.92 -17.50
CA SER A 279 -12.50 -6.42 -18.75
C SER A 279 -11.00 -6.17 -18.81
N ASN A 280 -10.51 -5.04 -18.28
CA ASN A 280 -9.10 -4.66 -18.36
C ASN A 280 -8.19 -5.49 -17.44
N PHE A 281 -8.51 -5.72 -16.16
CA PHE A 281 -7.63 -6.56 -15.32
C PHE A 281 -7.74 -8.05 -15.66
N SER A 282 -8.83 -8.44 -16.32
CA SER A 282 -9.00 -9.78 -16.90
C SER A 282 -8.30 -9.94 -18.25
N SER A 283 -7.71 -8.87 -18.81
CA SER A 283 -6.98 -8.95 -20.07
C SER A 283 -5.65 -9.70 -19.90
N GLN A 284 -5.26 -10.42 -20.95
CA GLN A 284 -3.96 -11.07 -21.00
C GLN A 284 -2.81 -10.04 -20.97
N GLU A 285 -3.03 -8.88 -21.57
CA GLU A 285 -2.02 -7.82 -21.66
C GLU A 285 -1.69 -7.22 -20.30
N PHE A 286 -2.72 -6.94 -19.49
CA PHE A 286 -2.55 -6.52 -18.10
C PHE A 286 -1.70 -7.52 -17.32
N ARG A 287 -2.04 -8.82 -17.39
CA ARG A 287 -1.31 -9.86 -16.64
C ARG A 287 0.12 -10.03 -17.11
N LYS A 288 0.39 -9.97 -18.42
CA LYS A 288 1.75 -10.00 -18.97
C LYS A 288 2.58 -8.81 -18.49
N THR A 289 2.00 -7.61 -18.55
CA THR A 289 2.67 -6.38 -18.09
C THR A 289 2.95 -6.45 -16.59
N MET A 290 1.97 -6.86 -15.78
CA MET A 290 2.16 -7.09 -14.35
C MET A 290 3.25 -8.14 -14.08
N GLY A 291 3.22 -9.27 -14.78
CA GLY A 291 4.22 -10.33 -14.64
C GLY A 291 5.64 -9.87 -14.97
N ARG A 292 5.80 -9.03 -15.98
CA ARG A 292 7.10 -8.41 -16.31
C ARG A 292 7.60 -7.52 -15.17
N MET A 293 6.74 -6.63 -14.65
CA MET A 293 7.10 -5.76 -13.52
C MET A 293 7.45 -6.57 -12.27
N LEU A 294 6.67 -7.62 -11.97
CA LEU A 294 6.94 -8.54 -10.87
C LEU A 294 8.24 -9.31 -11.03
N GLY A 295 8.60 -9.71 -12.25
CA GLY A 295 9.85 -10.40 -12.53
C GLY A 295 11.06 -9.58 -12.10
N TRP A 296 11.03 -8.26 -12.36
CA TRP A 296 12.08 -7.35 -11.89
C TRP A 296 12.14 -7.28 -10.36
N TYR A 297 10.99 -7.12 -9.69
CA TYR A 297 10.91 -7.11 -8.22
C TYR A 297 11.43 -8.41 -7.60
N PHE A 298 11.10 -9.54 -8.22
CA PHE A 298 11.50 -10.85 -7.74
C PHE A 298 13.03 -11.02 -7.79
N GLU A 299 13.65 -10.66 -8.91
CA GLU A 299 15.10 -10.71 -9.06
C GLU A 299 15.81 -9.78 -8.08
N GLU A 300 15.29 -8.56 -7.88
CA GLU A 300 15.85 -7.62 -6.92
C GLU A 300 15.71 -8.10 -5.47
N SER A 301 14.56 -8.68 -5.11
CA SER A 301 14.31 -9.25 -3.78
C SER A 301 15.22 -10.44 -3.52
N ARG A 302 15.48 -11.26 -4.54
CA ARG A 302 16.39 -12.41 -4.46
C ARG A 302 17.84 -11.99 -4.22
N ARG A 303 18.29 -10.90 -4.84
CA ARG A 303 19.64 -10.35 -4.66
C ARG A 303 19.85 -9.79 -3.26
N ASN A 304 18.86 -9.07 -2.75
CA ASN A 304 18.96 -8.37 -1.47
C ASN A 304 18.54 -9.24 -0.27
N GLY A 305 17.86 -10.36 -0.51
CA GLY A 305 17.34 -11.25 0.53
C GLY A 305 16.19 -10.66 1.36
N PHE A 306 15.80 -9.42 1.09
CA PHE A 306 14.64 -8.75 1.68
C PHE A 306 13.39 -9.05 0.86
N ASP A 307 12.27 -9.25 1.55
CA ASP A 307 10.91 -9.29 0.98
C ASP A 307 10.61 -10.41 -0.05
N LEU A 308 11.44 -11.47 -0.11
CA LEU A 308 11.18 -12.62 -0.99
C LEU A 308 9.77 -13.20 -0.82
N ALA A 309 9.27 -13.27 0.42
CA ALA A 309 7.92 -13.74 0.71
C ALA A 309 6.82 -12.88 0.04
N ILE A 310 7.00 -11.56 -0.03
CA ILE A 310 6.07 -10.66 -0.71
C ILE A 310 6.10 -10.93 -2.21
N ALA A 311 7.29 -11.04 -2.81
CA ALA A 311 7.44 -11.29 -4.23
C ALA A 311 6.85 -12.66 -4.64
N GLU A 312 7.08 -13.70 -3.85
CA GLU A 312 6.49 -15.04 -4.04
C GLU A 312 4.96 -15.01 -3.94
N ALA A 313 4.41 -14.25 -2.99
CA ALA A 313 2.98 -14.08 -2.85
C ALA A 313 2.37 -13.33 -4.06
N MET A 314 2.98 -12.24 -4.52
CA MET A 314 2.52 -11.52 -5.72
C MET A 314 2.54 -12.41 -6.96
N SER A 315 3.60 -13.20 -7.13
CA SER A 315 3.70 -14.17 -8.23
C SER A 315 2.61 -15.25 -8.14
N GLY A 316 2.37 -15.82 -6.96
CA GLY A 316 1.31 -16.80 -6.75
C GLY A 316 -0.09 -16.23 -6.99
N MET A 317 -0.32 -14.96 -6.63
CA MET A 317 -1.57 -14.25 -6.91
C MET A 317 -1.79 -14.11 -8.41
N LEU A 318 -0.76 -13.70 -9.16
CA LEU A 318 -0.85 -13.54 -10.61
C LEU A 318 -1.10 -14.89 -11.31
N GLU A 319 -0.42 -15.96 -10.89
CA GLU A 319 -0.65 -17.32 -11.39
C GLU A 319 -2.10 -17.76 -11.18
N GLU A 320 -2.67 -17.47 -10.01
CA GLU A 320 -4.07 -17.79 -9.72
C GLU A 320 -5.05 -16.95 -10.56
N MET A 321 -4.74 -15.67 -10.80
CA MET A 321 -5.53 -14.84 -11.73
C MET A 321 -5.52 -15.41 -13.15
N GLU A 322 -4.39 -15.93 -13.61
CA GLU A 322 -4.29 -16.63 -14.90
C GLU A 322 -5.09 -17.94 -14.92
N GLU A 323 -5.03 -18.73 -13.84
CA GLU A 323 -5.82 -19.97 -13.69
C GLU A 323 -7.32 -19.68 -13.77
N VAL A 324 -7.80 -18.67 -13.03
CA VAL A 324 -9.22 -18.26 -13.03
C VAL A 324 -9.62 -17.73 -14.40
N SER A 325 -8.79 -16.90 -15.05
CA SER A 325 -9.09 -16.38 -16.39
C SER A 325 -9.22 -17.47 -17.43
N ARG A 326 -8.47 -18.57 -17.31
CA ARG A 326 -8.51 -19.71 -18.25
C ARG A 326 -9.66 -20.67 -17.98
N THR A 327 -9.96 -20.92 -16.71
CA THR A 327 -10.90 -21.98 -16.30
C THR A 327 -12.29 -21.46 -15.94
N GLY A 328 -12.41 -20.17 -15.59
CA GLY A 328 -13.61 -19.58 -15.00
C GLY A 328 -13.88 -20.02 -13.56
N ILE A 329 -13.04 -20.89 -12.98
CA ILE A 329 -13.27 -21.48 -11.65
C ILE A 329 -12.61 -20.62 -10.58
N ARG A 330 -13.42 -20.03 -9.70
CA ARG A 330 -12.96 -19.32 -8.50
C ARG A 330 -12.95 -20.27 -7.31
N ARG A 331 -11.92 -20.19 -6.46
CA ARG A 331 -11.85 -20.97 -5.22
C ARG A 331 -12.54 -20.22 -4.09
N GLY A 332 -13.31 -20.94 -3.30
CA GLY A 332 -13.96 -20.38 -2.11
C GLY A 332 -12.96 -20.16 -0.98
N ILE A 333 -13.36 -19.39 0.04
CA ILE A 333 -12.54 -19.10 1.23
C ILE A 333 -12.13 -20.39 1.98
N HIS A 334 -12.94 -21.46 1.88
CA HIS A 334 -12.77 -22.70 2.67
C HIS A 334 -12.11 -23.87 1.93
N ASP A 335 -11.63 -23.69 0.70
CA ASP A 335 -11.13 -24.81 -0.13
C ASP A 335 -9.80 -25.43 0.36
N ARG A 336 -9.23 -24.92 1.46
CA ARG A 336 -7.97 -25.39 2.04
C ARG A 336 -8.00 -26.85 2.50
N ALA A 337 -9.16 -27.36 2.96
CA ALA A 337 -9.28 -28.71 3.52
C ALA A 337 -8.91 -29.83 2.52
N LYS A 338 -8.96 -29.58 1.20
CA LYS A 338 -8.49 -30.55 0.19
C LYS A 338 -6.99 -30.46 -0.09
N CYS A 339 -6.35 -29.32 0.21
CA CYS A 339 -4.96 -29.05 -0.19
C CYS A 339 -3.94 -29.51 0.85
N GLU A 340 -4.32 -29.58 2.14
CA GLU A 340 -3.42 -30.05 3.21
C GLU A 340 -2.98 -31.52 3.04
N SER A 341 -3.80 -32.37 2.40
CA SER A 341 -3.37 -33.74 2.08
C SER A 341 -2.27 -33.80 1.00
N VAL A 342 -2.26 -32.86 0.05
CA VAL A 342 -1.26 -32.77 -1.03
C VAL A 342 0.03 -32.10 -0.52
N LEU A 343 -0.08 -31.11 0.37
CA LEU A 343 1.07 -30.45 0.98
C LEU A 343 1.85 -31.40 1.90
N ALA A 344 1.19 -32.30 2.63
CA ALA A 344 1.88 -33.32 3.43
C ALA A 344 2.81 -34.22 2.59
N GLU A 345 2.47 -34.48 1.32
CA GLU A 345 3.31 -35.25 0.39
C GLU A 345 4.48 -34.42 -0.18
N ILE A 346 4.26 -33.14 -0.49
CA ILE A 346 5.29 -32.26 -1.08
C ILE A 346 6.31 -31.77 -0.02
N THR A 347 5.88 -31.55 1.23
CA THR A 347 6.77 -31.05 2.30
C THR A 347 7.83 -32.09 2.70
N ASN A 348 7.56 -33.38 2.46
CA ASN A 348 8.56 -34.45 2.62
C ASN A 348 9.61 -34.46 1.49
N ALA A 349 9.38 -33.76 0.36
CA ALA A 349 10.27 -33.76 -0.80
C ALA A 349 11.15 -32.50 -0.92
N VAL A 350 10.83 -31.39 -0.25
CA VAL A 350 11.55 -30.11 -0.39
C VAL A 350 11.93 -29.53 0.98
N SER A 351 12.81 -30.23 1.69
CA SER A 351 13.29 -29.88 3.03
C SER A 351 14.43 -28.84 3.03
N SER A 352 14.36 -27.79 2.20
CA SER A 352 15.44 -26.79 2.10
C SER A 352 14.99 -25.33 2.14
N ILE A 353 13.70 -25.03 2.34
CA ILE A 353 13.27 -23.66 2.58
C ILE A 353 13.55 -23.34 4.05
N PRO A 354 14.46 -22.40 4.38
CA PRO A 354 14.72 -22.02 5.76
C PRO A 354 13.40 -21.52 6.34
N SER A 355 12.95 -22.17 7.41
CA SER A 355 11.80 -21.72 8.21
C SER A 355 12.19 -20.47 8.99
N SER A 356 12.61 -19.39 8.32
CA SER A 356 12.81 -18.12 8.98
C SER A 356 11.45 -17.66 9.45
N SER A 357 11.18 -17.85 10.74
CA SER A 357 9.90 -17.56 11.41
C SER A 357 9.61 -16.05 11.51
N LYS A 358 10.19 -15.24 10.63
CA LYS A 358 10.05 -13.80 10.63
C LYS A 358 8.82 -13.44 9.80
N GLU A 359 7.86 -12.82 10.46
CA GLU A 359 6.67 -12.26 9.85
C GLU A 359 7.07 -11.30 8.70
N PRO A 360 6.48 -11.45 7.50
CA PRO A 360 6.82 -10.58 6.38
C PRO A 360 6.45 -9.12 6.69
N ARG A 361 7.36 -8.20 6.33
CA ARG A 361 7.19 -6.76 6.54
C ARG A 361 6.29 -6.18 5.45
N CYS A 362 4.99 -6.24 5.66
CA CYS A 362 3.97 -5.66 4.79
C CYS A 362 2.94 -4.86 5.61
N PHE A 363 1.91 -4.32 4.96
CA PHE A 363 0.81 -3.64 5.64
C PHE A 363 -0.01 -4.64 6.50
N MET A 364 -1.14 -5.19 6.04
CA MET A 364 -1.97 -6.09 6.88
C MET A 364 -1.91 -7.58 6.50
N GLY A 365 -0.93 -8.02 5.69
CA GLY A 365 -0.87 -9.40 5.22
C GLY A 365 -2.04 -9.77 4.30
N LEU A 366 -2.54 -11.00 4.40
CA LEU A 366 -3.65 -11.53 3.58
C LEU A 366 -4.96 -11.69 4.36
N LEU A 367 -5.01 -11.24 5.61
CA LEU A 367 -6.22 -11.27 6.44
C LEU A 367 -6.91 -12.65 6.41
N GLY A 368 -6.16 -13.73 6.60
CA GLY A 368 -6.64 -15.11 6.65
C GLY A 368 -6.87 -15.78 5.30
N MET A 369 -6.70 -15.08 4.17
CA MET A 369 -6.87 -15.63 2.83
C MET A 369 -5.61 -16.38 2.36
N ASP A 370 -5.80 -17.48 1.63
CA ASP A 370 -4.71 -18.28 1.07
C ASP A 370 -4.54 -18.04 -0.44
N ILE A 371 -3.30 -18.06 -0.93
CA ILE A 371 -2.94 -17.89 -2.34
C ILE A 371 -2.71 -19.26 -2.98
N GLY A 372 -3.54 -19.61 -3.95
CA GLY A 372 -3.39 -20.83 -4.73
C GLY A 372 -3.17 -22.09 -3.87
N LYS A 373 -2.15 -22.88 -4.22
CA LYS A 373 -1.72 -24.09 -3.49
C LYS A 373 -0.44 -23.89 -2.68
N ARG A 374 0.13 -22.67 -2.65
CA ARG A 374 1.50 -22.40 -2.17
C ARG A 374 1.60 -22.26 -0.65
N GLY A 375 0.62 -22.75 0.09
CA GLY A 375 0.54 -22.62 1.55
C GLY A 375 0.09 -21.22 1.98
N GLY A 376 -0.43 -21.13 3.21
CA GLY A 376 -0.97 -19.88 3.74
C GLY A 376 0.12 -18.91 4.17
N TRP A 377 -0.16 -17.61 4.02
CA TRP A 377 0.61 -16.54 4.63
C TRP A 377 0.61 -16.75 6.16
N LYS A 378 1.80 -16.79 6.77
CA LYS A 378 1.95 -17.00 8.21
C LYS A 378 2.26 -15.67 8.86
N SER A 379 1.25 -15.07 9.48
CA SER A 379 1.38 -13.89 10.36
C SER A 379 0.61 -14.14 11.65
N ARG A 380 0.86 -13.31 12.68
CA ARG A 380 0.18 -13.40 13.96
C ARG A 380 -1.33 -13.16 13.85
N THR A 381 -1.78 -12.39 12.85
CA THR A 381 -3.17 -11.95 12.70
C THR A 381 -3.98 -12.84 11.74
N GLU A 382 -3.30 -13.64 10.89
CA GLU A 382 -3.96 -14.44 9.83
C GLU A 382 -4.92 -15.48 10.41
N GLU A 383 -4.57 -16.14 11.51
CA GLU A 383 -5.39 -17.21 12.08
C GLU A 383 -6.72 -16.68 12.65
N SER A 384 -6.68 -15.52 13.32
CA SER A 384 -7.90 -14.87 13.83
C SER A 384 -8.82 -14.44 12.70
N TRP A 385 -8.26 -13.86 11.62
CA TRP A 385 -9.06 -13.47 10.45
C TRP A 385 -9.63 -14.69 9.72
N ARG A 386 -8.87 -15.78 9.59
CA ARG A 386 -9.37 -17.03 8.99
C ARG A 386 -10.55 -17.59 9.79
N LEU A 387 -10.44 -17.62 11.12
CA LEU A 387 -11.54 -18.03 11.98
C LEU A 387 -12.75 -17.12 11.82
N PHE A 388 -12.55 -15.79 11.77
CA PHE A 388 -13.61 -14.83 11.55
C PHE A 388 -14.38 -15.10 10.25
N TRP A 389 -13.69 -15.32 9.13
CA TRP A 389 -14.35 -15.65 7.86
C TRP A 389 -15.11 -16.96 7.90
N LYS A 390 -14.60 -17.96 8.63
CA LYS A 390 -15.29 -19.25 8.83
C LYS A 390 -16.54 -19.15 9.67
N LEU A 391 -16.55 -18.28 10.68
CA LEU A 391 -17.73 -18.09 11.54
C LEU A 391 -18.82 -17.26 10.85
N ASN A 392 -18.47 -16.48 9.83
CA ASN A 392 -19.39 -15.57 9.14
C ASN A 392 -19.75 -15.99 7.70
N SER A 393 -19.28 -17.16 7.22
CA SER A 393 -19.54 -17.65 5.86
C SER A 393 -20.90 -18.29 5.66
#